data_AF-A0A429EBI4-F1
#
_entry.id   AF-A0A429EBI4-F1
#
_cell.length_a   1.000
_cell.length_b   1.000
_cell.length_c   1.000
_cell.angle_alpha   90.00
_cell.angle_beta   90.00
_cell.angle_gamma   90.00
#
_symmetry.space_group_name_H-M   'P 1'
#
loop_
_entity.id
_entity.type
_entity.pdbx_description
1 polymer ?
#
loop_
_entity_poly.entity_id
_entity_poly.type
_entity_poly.pdbx_seq_one_letter_code
_entity_poly.pdbx_strand_id
1 'polypeptide(L)'
;MPGVELRVDDGRRALAMLDGLADLYERVYAEPPYDSAPKFSRARFVERTRGQAAASGFTLVTALRDERLLGFAFGFSMAAGGWWAAASLPSWDVVDASKFAVVELIVDRAERGRGLGR
;
A
#
# COMPACT_ATOMS: atom_id res chain seq x y z
N MET A 1 19.11 -9.62 -0.68
CA MET A 1 19.39 -8.21 -0.32
C MET A 1 19.86 -8.18 1.12
N PRO A 2 21.15 -7.96 1.39
CA PRO A 2 21.66 -7.97 2.77
C PRO A 2 20.99 -6.88 3.62
N GLY A 3 20.62 -7.21 4.85
CA GLY A 3 20.14 -6.24 5.85
C GLY A 3 18.74 -5.66 5.61
N VAL A 4 17.94 -6.21 4.69
CA VAL A 4 16.51 -5.83 4.58
C VAL A 4 15.68 -6.77 5.45
N GLU A 5 14.92 -6.19 6.37
CA GLU A 5 13.93 -6.88 7.19
C GLU A 5 12.53 -6.61 6.66
N LEU A 6 11.71 -7.67 6.53
CA LEU A 6 10.28 -7.53 6.25
C LEU A 6 9.50 -7.70 7.56
N ARG A 7 8.65 -6.73 7.88
CA ARG A 7 7.74 -6.80 9.04
C ARG A 7 6.29 -6.82 8.57
N VAL A 8 5.48 -7.66 9.21
CA VAL A 8 4.04 -7.78 8.97
C VAL A 8 3.30 -7.22 10.18
N ASP A 9 2.38 -6.31 9.93
CA ASP A 9 1.74 -5.48 10.94
C ASP A 9 0.24 -5.30 10.67
N ASP A 10 -0.51 -5.01 11.74
CA ASP A 10 -1.94 -4.75 11.70
C ASP A 10 -2.28 -3.27 11.40
N GLY A 11 -3.59 -2.97 11.31
CA GLY A 11 -4.07 -1.62 11.07
C GLY A 11 -3.66 -0.62 12.15
N ARG A 12 -3.59 -1.02 13.42
CA ARG A 12 -3.18 -0.14 14.52
C ARG A 12 -1.72 0.27 14.35
N ARG A 13 -0.85 -0.67 14.00
CA ARG A 13 0.57 -0.37 13.75
C ARG A 13 0.76 0.44 12.47
N ALA A 14 -0.03 0.19 11.42
CA ALA A 14 -0.04 1.05 10.23
C ALA A 14 -0.41 2.50 10.55
N LEU A 15 -1.41 2.73 11.40
CA LEU A 15 -1.77 4.07 11.87
C LEU A 15 -0.65 4.74 12.66
N ALA A 16 0.08 3.98 13.49
CA ALA A 16 1.23 4.50 14.22
C ALA A 16 2.42 4.87 13.31
N MET A 17 2.50 4.27 12.11
CA MET A 17 3.55 4.53 11.12
C MET A 17 3.11 5.50 10.00
N LEU A 18 1.87 5.99 10.06
CA LEU A 18 1.18 6.59 8.91
C LEU A 18 1.94 7.79 8.31
N ASP A 19 2.59 8.60 9.14
CA ASP A 19 3.36 9.74 8.65
C ASP A 19 4.56 9.31 7.80
N GLY A 20 5.29 8.27 8.21
CA GLY A 20 6.43 7.74 7.45
C GLY A 20 6.00 7.01 6.18
N LEU A 21 4.85 6.31 6.21
CA LEU A 21 4.24 5.72 5.01
C LEU A 21 3.86 6.83 4.01
N ALA A 22 3.26 7.91 4.50
CA ALA A 22 2.83 9.03 3.69
C ALA A 22 4.01 9.83 3.11
N ASP A 23 5.11 9.97 3.86
CA ASP A 23 6.35 10.59 3.36
C ASP A 23 6.92 9.80 2.16
N LEU A 24 6.97 8.47 2.27
CA LEU A 24 7.46 7.63 1.17
C LEU A 24 6.50 7.64 -0.02
N TYR A 25 5.20 7.54 0.23
CA TYR A 25 4.16 7.60 -0.80
C TYR A 25 4.27 8.89 -1.62
N GLU A 26 4.32 10.05 -0.96
CA GLU A 26 4.41 11.35 -1.62
C GLU A 26 5.69 11.48 -2.45
N ARG A 27 6.85 11.06 -1.91
CA ARG A 27 8.12 11.06 -2.67
C ARG A 27 8.04 10.20 -3.93
N VAL A 28 7.41 9.03 -3.86
CA VAL A 28 7.27 8.11 -5.00
C VAL A 28 6.30 8.68 -6.04
N TYR A 29 5.16 9.22 -5.62
CA TYR A 29 4.15 9.78 -6.53
C TYR A 29 4.48 11.20 -7.03
N ALA A 30 5.53 11.84 -6.50
CA ALA A 30 6.08 13.05 -7.09
C ALA A 30 6.83 12.80 -8.41
N GLU A 31 7.21 11.55 -8.69
CA GLU A 31 7.91 11.17 -9.91
C GLU A 31 6.94 11.04 -11.11
N PRO A 32 7.44 11.23 -12.35
CA PRO A 32 6.67 10.86 -13.54
C PRO A 32 6.26 9.39 -13.54
N PRO A 33 5.09 9.03 -14.09
CA PRO A 33 4.14 9.89 -14.82
C PRO A 33 3.08 10.53 -13.90
N TYR A 34 3.27 10.47 -12.59
CA TYR A 34 2.26 10.87 -11.62
C TYR A 34 2.37 12.35 -11.26
N ASP A 35 3.59 12.90 -11.26
CA ASP A 35 3.90 14.33 -11.16
C ASP A 35 3.10 15.05 -10.05
N SER A 36 3.00 14.41 -8.88
CA SER A 36 2.24 14.92 -7.72
C SER A 36 0.77 15.25 -8.00
N ALA A 37 0.13 14.56 -8.95
CA ALA A 37 -1.27 14.81 -9.29
C ALA A 37 -2.16 14.80 -8.03
N PRO A 38 -3.21 15.65 -7.94
CA PRO A 38 -3.94 15.88 -6.70
C PRO A 38 -4.49 14.63 -5.99
N LYS A 39 -4.74 13.53 -6.73
CA LYS A 39 -5.17 12.24 -6.18
C LYS A 39 -4.10 11.54 -5.32
N PHE A 40 -2.83 11.88 -5.50
CA PHE A 40 -1.69 11.33 -4.78
C PHE A 40 -1.17 12.26 -3.67
N SER A 41 -1.95 13.27 -3.27
CA SER A 41 -1.54 14.14 -2.17
C SER A 41 -1.45 13.37 -0.85
N ARG A 42 -0.51 13.78 0.00
CA ARG A 42 -0.38 13.28 1.38
C ARG A 42 -1.72 13.25 2.11
N ALA A 43 -2.47 14.34 2.06
CA ALA A 43 -3.75 14.48 2.77
C ALA A 43 -4.75 13.39 2.35
N ARG A 44 -4.90 13.15 1.04
CA ARG A 44 -5.81 12.11 0.53
C ARG A 44 -5.33 10.70 0.88
N PHE A 45 -4.01 10.46 0.84
CA PHE A 45 -3.45 9.20 1.27
C PHE A 45 -3.74 8.94 2.75
N VAL A 46 -3.45 9.90 3.63
CA VAL A 46 -3.68 9.80 5.08
C VAL A 46 -5.16 9.55 5.39
N GLU A 47 -6.05 10.32 4.79
CA GLU A 47 -7.50 10.19 4.97
C GLU A 47 -7.99 8.79 4.56
N ARG A 48 -7.63 8.36 3.35
CA ARG A 48 -8.04 7.04 2.83
C ARG A 48 -7.46 5.90 3.66
N THR A 49 -6.17 5.95 3.97
CA THR A 49 -5.49 4.88 4.71
C THR A 49 -6.04 4.73 6.13
N ARG A 50 -6.51 5.81 6.78
CA ARG A 50 -7.20 5.71 8.07
C ARG A 50 -8.47 4.86 8.00
N GLY A 51 -9.29 5.04 6.97
CA GLY A 51 -10.47 4.21 6.74
C GLY A 51 -10.11 2.77 6.40
N GLN A 52 -9.08 2.57 5.57
CA GLN A 52 -8.64 1.24 5.14
C GLN A 52 -8.02 0.42 6.28
N ALA A 53 -7.28 1.06 7.19
CA ALA A 53 -6.67 0.41 8.35
C ALA A 53 -7.70 -0.21 9.33
N ALA A 54 -8.96 0.24 9.27
CA ALA A 54 -10.05 -0.34 10.05
C ALA A 54 -10.76 -1.52 9.34
N ALA A 55 -10.42 -1.81 8.08
CA ALA A 55 -11.06 -2.87 7.31
C ALA A 55 -10.67 -4.27 7.83
N SER A 56 -11.59 -5.21 7.68
CA SER A 56 -11.35 -6.61 8.08
C SER A 56 -10.16 -7.21 7.33
N GLY A 57 -9.28 -7.87 8.07
CA GLY A 57 -8.10 -8.50 7.51
C GLY A 57 -7.10 -7.52 6.90
N PHE A 58 -7.09 -6.25 7.34
CA PHE A 58 -6.04 -5.31 6.96
C PHE A 58 -4.67 -5.83 7.39
N THR A 59 -3.73 -5.84 6.46
CA THR A 59 -2.35 -6.26 6.68
C THR A 59 -1.40 -5.28 6.00
N LEU A 60 -0.45 -4.75 6.76
CA LEU A 60 0.69 -3.97 6.29
C LEU A 60 1.93 -4.85 6.25
N VAL A 61 2.70 -4.75 5.18
CA VAL A 61 4.06 -5.28 5.09
C VAL A 61 5.00 -4.10 4.88
N THR A 62 6.03 -3.96 5.72
CA THR A 62 7.08 -2.95 5.55
C THR A 62 8.42 -3.59 5.29
N ALA A 63 9.24 -2.93 4.46
CA ALA A 63 10.63 -3.27 4.25
C ALA A 63 11.51 -2.23 4.92
N LEU A 64 12.39 -2.68 5.82
CA LEU A 64 13.24 -1.82 6.64
C LEU A 64 14.71 -2.18 6.45
N ARG A 65 15.59 -1.19 6.52
CA ARG A 65 17.04 -1.38 6.68
C ARG A 65 17.54 -0.33 7.65
N ASP A 66 18.11 -0.75 8.77
CA ASP A 66 18.55 0.15 9.85
C ASP A 66 17.45 1.14 10.26
N GLU A 67 16.22 0.62 10.46
CA GLU A 67 14.98 1.37 10.73
C GLU A 67 14.52 2.35 9.63
N ARG A 68 15.23 2.46 8.50
CA ARG A 68 14.79 3.22 7.33
C ARG A 68 13.75 2.43 6.53
N LEU A 69 12.58 3.02 6.33
CA LEU A 69 11.54 2.50 5.44
C LEU A 69 12.00 2.55 3.97
N LEU A 70 12.10 1.36 3.36
CA LEU A 70 12.49 1.16 1.96
C LEU A 70 11.29 0.96 1.04
N GLY A 71 10.17 0.54 1.60
CA GLY A 71 8.98 0.18 0.87
C GLY A 71 7.92 -0.34 1.80
N PHE A 72 6.69 -0.35 1.32
CA PHE A 72 5.58 -0.97 2.00
C PHE A 72 4.55 -1.48 1.01
N ALA A 73 3.76 -2.45 1.44
CA ALA A 73 2.55 -2.87 0.75
C ALA A 73 1.46 -3.05 1.79
N PHE A 74 0.21 -2.76 1.43
CA PHE A 74 -0.90 -3.13 2.29
C PHE A 74 -2.14 -3.49 1.48
N GLY A 75 -3.00 -4.23 2.15
CA GLY A 75 -4.29 -4.62 1.62
C GLY A 75 -5.24 -5.03 2.72
N PHE A 76 -6.44 -5.43 2.33
CA PHE A 76 -7.45 -5.93 3.25
C PHE A 76 -8.37 -6.93 2.55
N SER A 77 -9.19 -7.64 3.34
CA SER A 77 -10.16 -8.59 2.80
C SER A 77 -11.30 -7.86 2.09
N MET A 78 -11.60 -8.28 0.87
CA MET A 78 -12.73 -7.83 0.08
C MET A 78 -13.69 -9.02 -0.07
N ALA A 79 -14.94 -8.83 0.34
CA ALA A 79 -15.96 -9.86 0.27
C ALA A 79 -16.32 -10.21 -1.19
N ALA A 80 -16.89 -11.40 -1.39
CA ALA A 80 -17.61 -11.76 -2.60
C ALA A 80 -18.60 -10.67 -3.02
N GLY A 81 -18.69 -10.40 -4.32
CA GLY A 81 -19.46 -9.30 -4.90
C GLY A 81 -18.77 -7.93 -4.85
N GLY A 82 -17.68 -7.79 -4.10
CA GLY A 82 -16.93 -6.54 -3.99
C GLY A 82 -16.02 -6.26 -5.20
N TRP A 83 -15.99 -5.01 -5.66
CA TRP A 83 -15.04 -4.49 -6.65
C TRP A 83 -14.86 -2.97 -6.52
N TRP A 84 -13.82 -2.41 -7.16
CA TRP A 84 -13.59 -0.97 -7.20
C TRP A 84 -14.55 -0.28 -8.17
N ALA A 85 -15.31 0.70 -7.67
CA ALA A 85 -16.34 1.40 -8.45
C ALA A 85 -15.81 2.09 -9.73
N ALA A 86 -14.54 2.52 -9.73
CA ALA A 86 -13.91 3.19 -10.86
C ALA A 86 -13.06 2.27 -11.76
N ALA A 87 -13.08 0.95 -11.51
CA ALA A 87 -12.34 -0.03 -12.31
C ALA A 87 -13.28 -0.82 -13.23
N SER A 88 -12.77 -1.26 -14.37
CA SER A 88 -13.48 -2.25 -15.19
C SER A 88 -13.71 -3.52 -14.38
N LEU A 89 -14.87 -4.15 -14.56
CA LEU A 89 -15.16 -5.44 -13.92
C LEU A 89 -14.24 -6.53 -14.49
N PRO A 90 -13.71 -7.42 -13.65
CA PRO A 90 -13.00 -8.61 -14.08
C PRO A 90 -14.02 -9.69 -14.46
N SER A 91 -13.56 -10.92 -14.66
CA SER A 91 -14.44 -12.07 -14.79
C SER A 91 -15.23 -12.34 -13.49
N TRP A 92 -16.42 -12.91 -13.62
CA TRP A 92 -17.35 -13.10 -12.50
C TRP A 92 -16.81 -14.04 -11.42
N ASP A 93 -15.99 -15.02 -11.77
CA ASP A 93 -15.29 -15.87 -10.80
C ASP A 93 -14.41 -15.07 -9.84
N VAL A 94 -13.79 -13.97 -10.30
CA VAL A 94 -13.05 -13.05 -9.44
C VAL A 94 -14.00 -12.21 -8.59
N VAL A 95 -15.09 -11.70 -9.16
CA VAL A 95 -16.06 -10.87 -8.42
C VAL A 95 -16.73 -11.66 -7.31
N ASP A 96 -17.17 -12.88 -7.59
CA ASP A 96 -17.95 -13.74 -6.70
C ASP A 96 -17.11 -14.43 -5.62
N ALA A 97 -15.78 -14.36 -5.71
CA ALA A 97 -14.89 -14.87 -4.67
C ALA A 97 -14.60 -13.82 -3.58
N SER A 98 -14.53 -14.28 -2.33
CA SER A 98 -13.80 -13.56 -1.29
C SER A 98 -12.32 -13.49 -1.66
N LYS A 99 -11.71 -12.31 -1.53
CA LYS A 99 -10.38 -12.02 -2.05
C LYS A 99 -9.61 -11.07 -1.15
N PHE A 100 -8.30 -11.02 -1.32
CA PHE A 100 -7.46 -10.02 -0.68
C PHE A 100 -7.13 -8.93 -1.68
N ALA A 101 -7.51 -7.70 -1.36
CA ALA A 101 -7.26 -6.53 -2.20
C ALA A 101 -5.94 -5.89 -1.79
N VAL A 102 -4.91 -6.01 -2.64
CA VAL A 102 -3.67 -5.23 -2.51
C VAL A 102 -3.96 -3.81 -2.98
N VAL A 103 -3.87 -2.84 -2.06
CA VAL A 103 -4.21 -1.44 -2.33
C VAL A 103 -2.97 -0.63 -2.68
N GLU A 104 -1.89 -0.82 -1.91
CA GLU A 104 -0.62 -0.14 -2.12
C GLU A 104 0.51 -1.15 -2.29
N LEU A 105 1.42 -0.84 -3.21
CA LEU A 105 2.72 -1.49 -3.36
C LEU A 105 3.74 -0.41 -3.73
N ILE A 106 4.48 0.06 -2.73
CA ILE A 106 5.38 1.20 -2.84
C ILE A 106 6.80 0.74 -2.56
N VAL A 107 7.70 1.07 -3.47
CA VAL A 107 9.14 0.82 -3.33
C VAL A 107 9.88 2.13 -3.56
N ASP A 108 10.73 2.50 -2.61
CA ASP A 108 11.62 3.64 -2.73
C ASP A 108 12.45 3.53 -4.01
N ARG A 109 12.58 4.65 -4.72
CA ARG A 109 13.25 4.72 -6.03
C ARG A 109 14.64 4.07 -6.01
N ALA A 110 15.42 4.25 -4.94
CA ALA A 110 16.77 3.72 -4.83
C ALA A 110 16.83 2.18 -4.73
N GLU A 111 15.71 1.56 -4.32
CA GLU A 111 15.60 0.12 -4.06
C GLU A 111 14.86 -0.63 -5.19
N ARG A 112 14.32 0.08 -6.20
CA ARG A 112 13.65 -0.52 -7.37
C ARG A 112 14.63 -1.31 -8.24
N GLY A 113 14.10 -2.30 -8.97
CA GLY A 113 14.91 -3.15 -9.87
C GLY A 113 15.85 -4.14 -9.17
N ARG A 114 15.78 -4.22 -7.82
CA ARG A 114 16.64 -5.09 -6.99
C ARG A 114 15.90 -6.28 -6.38
N GLY A 115 14.64 -6.50 -6.79
CA GLY A 115 13.81 -7.61 -6.33
C GLY A 115 12.99 -7.34 -5.07
N LEU A 116 12.99 -6.11 -4.51
CA LEU A 116 12.24 -5.80 -3.28
C LEU A 116 10.72 -5.89 -3.44
N GLY A 117 10.19 -5.56 -4.62
CA GLY A 117 8.75 -5.65 -4.91
C GLY A 117 8.27 -7.00 -5.45
N ARG A 118 9.13 -8.02 -5.48
CA ARG A 118 8.81 -9.37 -5.96
C ARG A 118 8.49 -10.29 -4.79
#